data_AF-A0A939APL6-F1
#
_entry.id   AF-A0A939APL6-F1
#
_cell.length_a   1.000
_cell.length_b   1.000
_cell.length_c   1.000
_cell.angle_alpha   90.00
_cell.angle_beta   90.00
_cell.angle_gamma   90.00
#
_symmetry.space_group_name_H-M   'P 1'
#
loop_
_entity.id
_entity.type
_entity.pdbx_description
1 polymer ?
#
loop_
_entity_poly.entity_id
_entity_poly.type
_entity_poly.pdbx_seq_one_letter_code
_entity_poly.pdbx_strand_id
1 'polypeptide(L)'
;MPNPAPVELLLITMAQRDVGRACLVQPMPYAWDNRYLLNAIARYPERFVGIGLVDGTAADAPDQLGALMAHPGMRGVRFNVFDGDYPWF
;
A
#
# COMPACT_ATOMS: atom_id res chain seq x y z
N MET A 1 -6.19 16.44 12.44
CA MET A 1 -6.18 15.50 11.30
C MET A 1 -4.75 15.33 10.83
N PRO A 2 -4.28 14.12 10.51
CA PRO A 2 -2.96 13.95 9.91
C PRO A 2 -2.87 14.74 8.59
N ASN A 3 -1.69 15.27 8.30
CA ASN A 3 -1.42 16.03 7.09
C ASN A 3 -1.61 15.13 5.85
N PRO A 4 -2.28 15.58 4.76
CA PRO A 4 -2.41 14.77 3.54
C PRO A 4 -1.04 14.31 3.01
N ALA A 5 -0.96 13.05 2.59
CA ALA A 5 0.25 12.43 2.06
C ALA A 5 0.04 11.96 0.61
N PRO A 6 -0.09 12.88 -0.37
CA PRO A 6 -0.20 12.50 -1.77
C PRO A 6 1.11 11.88 -2.28
N VAL A 7 1.03 10.95 -3.24
CA VAL A 7 2.18 10.27 -3.85
C VAL A 7 3.14 11.26 -4.52
N GLU A 8 2.64 12.40 -5.00
CA GLU A 8 3.44 13.48 -5.56
C GLU A 8 4.39 14.10 -4.54
N LEU A 9 3.99 14.17 -3.25
CA LEU A 9 4.88 14.63 -2.19
C LEU A 9 6.06 13.67 -2.02
N LEU A 10 5.81 12.36 -2.08
CA LEU A 10 6.85 11.34 -2.04
C LEU A 10 7.79 11.47 -3.25
N LEU A 11 7.26 11.71 -4.46
CA LEU A 11 8.08 11.91 -5.66
C LEU A 11 9.03 13.11 -5.51
N ILE A 12 8.54 14.23 -4.96
CA ILE A 12 9.37 15.41 -4.68
C ILE A 12 10.48 15.06 -3.70
N THR A 13 10.15 14.39 -2.59
CA THR A 13 11.14 13.96 -1.60
C THR A 13 12.17 12.99 -2.20
N MET A 14 11.72 12.03 -3.02
CA MET A 14 12.61 11.10 -3.71
C MET A 14 13.58 11.83 -4.64
N ALA A 15 13.10 12.80 -5.41
CA ALA A 15 13.94 13.59 -6.33
C ALA A 15 15.00 14.41 -5.59
N GLN A 16 14.64 15.01 -4.44
CA GLN A 16 15.58 15.75 -3.58
C GLN A 16 16.66 14.87 -2.92
N ARG A 17 16.47 13.56 -2.93
CA ARG A 17 17.32 12.57 -2.25
C ARG A 17 17.91 11.53 -3.20
N ASP A 18 17.81 11.76 -4.51
CA ASP A 18 18.29 10.85 -5.56
C ASP A 18 17.75 9.40 -5.44
N VAL A 19 16.51 9.25 -4.95
CA VAL A 19 15.84 7.95 -4.84
C VAL A 19 15.12 7.61 -6.15
N GLY A 20 15.63 6.61 -6.86
CA GLY A 20 15.09 6.18 -8.16
C GLY A 20 13.73 5.50 -8.07
N ARG A 21 13.49 4.62 -7.09
CA ARG A 21 12.27 3.81 -6.94
C ARG A 21 11.89 3.62 -5.48
N ALA A 22 10.62 3.40 -5.20
CA ALA A 22 10.13 3.11 -3.86
C ALA A 22 9.11 1.98 -3.84
N CYS A 23 9.05 1.28 -2.70
CA CYS A 23 8.04 0.28 -2.41
C CYS A 23 6.99 0.91 -1.51
N LEU A 24 5.76 1.06 -2.02
CA LEU A 24 4.64 1.62 -1.28
C LEU A 24 4.00 0.53 -0.43
N VAL A 25 3.80 0.81 0.85
CA VAL A 25 3.15 -0.12 1.79
C VAL A 25 1.79 0.44 2.17
N GLN A 26 0.76 -0.37 2.03
CA GLN A 26 -0.61 -0.03 2.42
C GLN A 26 -0.66 0.38 3.90
N PRO A 27 -1.13 1.60 4.25
CA PRO A 27 -1.17 2.06 5.62
C PRO A 27 -2.48 1.65 6.30
N MET A 28 -2.43 1.53 7.63
CA MET A 28 -3.57 1.10 8.46
C MET A 28 -4.86 1.94 8.35
N PRO A 29 -4.82 3.29 8.19
CA PRO A 29 -6.05 4.09 8.12
C PRO A 29 -6.99 3.72 6.96
N TYR A 30 -6.49 3.05 5.92
CA TYR A 30 -7.28 2.55 4.80
C TYR A 30 -7.56 1.04 4.90
N ALA A 31 -7.03 0.36 5.91
CA ALA A 31 -7.16 -1.08 6.13
C ALA A 31 -7.02 -1.86 4.80
N TRP A 32 -8.05 -2.62 4.42
CA TRP A 32 -8.08 -3.50 3.26
C TRP A 32 -8.35 -2.77 1.92
N ASP A 33 -8.62 -1.46 1.95
CA ASP A 33 -8.83 -0.65 0.75
C ASP A 33 -7.51 -0.21 0.12
N ASN A 34 -7.02 -1.03 -0.80
CA ASN A 34 -5.77 -0.79 -1.52
C ASN A 34 -5.93 0.16 -2.73
N ARG A 35 -7.09 0.79 -2.96
CA ARG A 35 -7.33 1.57 -4.20
C ARG A 35 -6.35 2.73 -4.38
N TYR A 36 -6.01 3.44 -3.29
CA TYR A 36 -5.02 4.51 -3.37
C TYR A 36 -3.64 4.00 -3.77
N LEU A 37 -3.19 2.90 -3.16
CA LEU A 37 -1.95 2.21 -3.49
C LEU A 37 -1.92 1.80 -4.97
N LEU A 38 -2.97 1.13 -5.45
CA LEU A 38 -3.09 0.69 -6.84
C LEU A 38 -3.06 1.87 -7.82
N ASN A 39 -3.79 2.95 -7.53
CA ASN A 39 -3.80 4.16 -8.34
C ASN A 39 -2.41 4.83 -8.40
N ALA A 40 -1.70 4.90 -7.27
CA ALA A 40 -0.36 5.48 -7.21
C ALA A 40 0.64 4.69 -8.07
N ILE A 41 0.58 3.35 -8.01
CA ILE A 41 1.42 2.46 -8.82
C ILE A 41 1.07 2.58 -10.30
N ALA A 42 -0.21 2.56 -10.66
CA ALA A 42 -0.65 2.67 -12.04
C ALA A 42 -0.25 4.02 -12.69
N ARG A 43 -0.22 5.09 -11.90
CA ARG A 43 0.18 6.42 -12.38
C ARG A 43 1.69 6.58 -12.57
N TYR A 44 2.50 5.88 -11.79
CA TYR A 44 3.97 5.96 -11.85
C TYR A 44 4.61 4.56 -11.80
N PRO A 45 4.33 3.68 -12.77
CA PRO A 45 4.75 2.27 -12.73
C PRO A 45 6.27 2.11 -12.78
N GLU A 46 6.99 3.08 -13.36
CA GLU A 46 8.45 3.09 -13.42
C GLU A 46 9.10 3.42 -12.05
N ARG A 47 8.33 4.03 -11.15
CA ARG A 47 8.80 4.56 -9.86
C ARG A 47 8.37 3.70 -8.68
N PHE A 48 7.24 3.01 -8.78
CA PHE A 48 6.61 2.36 -7.64
C PHE A 48 6.25 0.89 -7.86
N VAL A 49 6.40 0.13 -6.78
CA VAL A 49 5.79 -1.18 -6.57
C VAL A 49 4.99 -1.16 -5.28
N GLY A 50 4.09 -2.14 -5.09
CA GLY A 50 3.17 -2.18 -3.95
C GLY A 50 3.30 -3.41 -3.07
N ILE A 51 3.14 -3.17 -1.77
CA ILE A 51 2.83 -4.16 -0.74
C ILE A 51 1.46 -3.83 -0.17
N GLY A 52 0.49 -4.69 -0.46
CA GLY A 52 -0.89 -4.46 -0.08
C GLY A 52 -1.26 -5.11 1.25
N LEU A 53 -2.52 -4.98 1.61
CA LEU A 53 -3.08 -5.53 2.83
C LEU A 53 -4.40 -6.25 2.49
N VAL A 54 -4.59 -7.47 2.98
CA VAL A 54 -5.80 -8.29 2.78
C VAL A 54 -6.30 -8.75 4.15
N ASP A 55 -7.62 -8.85 4.31
CA ASP A 55 -8.22 -9.44 5.49
C ASP A 55 -7.98 -10.95 5.50
N GLY A 56 -7.02 -11.42 6.29
CA GLY A 56 -6.70 -12.83 6.42
C GLY A 56 -7.77 -13.68 7.12
N THR A 57 -8.80 -13.06 7.70
CA THR A 57 -9.90 -13.73 8.41
C THR A 57 -11.16 -13.89 7.56
N ALA A 58 -11.22 -13.21 6.40
CA ALA A 58 -12.33 -13.32 5.46
C ALA A 58 -12.38 -14.73 4.82
N ALA A 59 -13.58 -15.26 4.62
CA ALA A 59 -13.77 -16.58 4.00
C ALA A 59 -13.20 -16.66 2.57
N ASP A 60 -13.16 -15.51 1.88
CA ASP A 60 -12.65 -15.32 0.53
C ASP A 60 -11.24 -14.70 0.50
N ALA A 61 -10.48 -14.73 1.60
CA ALA A 61 -9.13 -14.17 1.66
C ALA A 61 -8.18 -14.64 0.53
N PRO A 62 -8.18 -15.93 0.10
CA PRO A 62 -7.38 -16.38 -1.03
C PRO A 62 -7.73 -15.67 -2.35
N ASP A 63 -9.02 -15.44 -2.62
CA ASP A 63 -9.49 -14.78 -3.83
C ASP A 63 -9.15 -13.29 -3.81
N GLN A 64 -9.31 -12.63 -2.65
CA GLN A 64 -8.90 -11.24 -2.47
C GLN A 64 -7.38 -11.06 -2.67
N LEU A 65 -6.57 -11.98 -2.13
CA LEU A 65 -5.13 -12.00 -2.35
C LEU A 65 -4.79 -12.20 -3.84
N GLY A 66 -5.45 -13.15 -4.50
CA GLY A 66 -5.27 -13.41 -5.94
C GLY A 66 -5.59 -12.19 -6.79
N ALA A 67 -6.73 -11.54 -6.52
CA ALA A 67 -7.15 -10.33 -7.22
C ALA A 67 -6.17 -9.17 -7.01
N LEU A 68 -5.71 -8.97 -5.77
CA LEU A 68 -4.71 -7.95 -5.46
C LEU A 68 -3.38 -8.22 -6.18
N MET A 69 -2.91 -9.47 -6.16
CA MET A 69 -1.64 -9.87 -6.77
C MET A 69 -1.67 -9.92 -8.30
N ALA A 70 -2.87 -9.91 -8.92
CA ALA A 70 -3.00 -9.81 -10.37
C ALA A 70 -2.54 -8.45 -10.94
N HIS A 71 -2.46 -7.41 -10.12
CA HIS A 71 -1.97 -6.10 -10.56
C HIS A 71 -0.44 -6.13 -10.80
N PRO A 72 0.06 -5.72 -11.98
CA PRO A 72 1.45 -5.97 -12.38
C PRO A 72 2.52 -5.23 -11.55
N GLY A 73 2.13 -4.22 -10.78
CA GLY A 73 3.02 -3.51 -9.86
C GLY A 73 2.99 -4.02 -8.41
N MET A 74 2.14 -4.99 -8.08
CA MET A 74 2.10 -5.60 -6.74
C MET A 74 3.22 -6.62 -6.58
N ARG A 75 3.89 -6.63 -5.42
CA ARG A 75 5.03 -7.52 -5.11
C ARG A 75 4.85 -8.32 -3.84
N GLY A 76 3.74 -8.14 -3.13
CA GLY A 76 3.41 -8.92 -1.96
C GLY A 76 2.35 -8.26 -1.09
N VAL A 77 2.17 -8.82 0.11
CA VAL A 77 1.27 -8.33 1.14
C VAL A 77 2.01 -8.19 2.47
N ARG A 78 1.57 -7.26 3.30
CA ARG A 78 2.01 -7.13 4.69
C ARG A 78 0.94 -7.77 5.57
N PHE A 79 1.30 -8.69 6.45
CA PHE A 79 0.37 -9.21 7.46
C PHE A 79 0.34 -8.29 8.66
N ASN A 80 -0.86 -7.91 9.10
CA ASN A 80 -1.03 -7.20 10.35
C ASN A 80 -1.11 -8.22 11.49
N VAL A 81 -0.03 -8.36 12.26
CA VAL A 81 0.10 -9.36 13.33
C VAL A 81 -0.33 -8.81 14.71
N PHE A 82 -1.06 -7.70 14.73
CA PHE A 82 -1.48 -7.05 15.96
C PHE A 82 -2.87 -7.53 16.40
N ASP A 83 -3.02 -7.73 17.70
CA ASP A 83 -4.12 -8.41 18.40
C ASP A 83 -5.19 -7.47 18.97
N GLY A 84 -5.14 -6.17 18.63
CA GLY A 84 -6.29 -5.27 18.76
C GLY A 84 -6.18 -4.16 19.82
N ASP A 85 -5.11 -4.08 20.60
CA ASP A 85 -4.95 -3.01 21.60
C ASP A 85 -4.03 -1.88 21.11
N TYR A 86 -4.64 -0.80 20.60
CA TYR A 86 -3.95 0.49 20.41
C TYR A 86 -4.80 1.65 20.95
N PRO A 87 -4.31 2.41 21.94
CA PRO A 87 -5.02 3.59 22.46
C PRO A 87 -4.94 4.84 21.56
N TRP A 88 -4.30 4.75 20.39
CA TRP A 88 -4.03 5.91 19.51
C TRP A 88 -4.41 5.69 18.02
N PHE A 89 -5.21 4.67 17.73
CA PHE A 89 -5.91 4.51 16.44
C PHE A 89 -7.42 4.65 16.64
#